data_AF-A0A930F6Q5-F1
#
_entry.id   AF-A0A930F6Q5-F1
#
_cell.length_a   1.000
_cell.length_b   1.000
_cell.length_c   1.000
_cell.angle_alpha   90.00
_cell.angle_beta   90.00
_cell.angle_gamma   90.00
#
_symmetry.space_group_name_H-M   'P 1'
#
loop_
_entity.id
_entity.type
_entity.pdbx_description
1 polymer ?
#
loop_
_entity_poly.entity_id
_entity_poly.type
_entity_poly.pdbx_seq_one_letter_code
_entity_poly.pdbx_strand_id
1 'polypeptide(L)'
;YKFDDFRGTQYLKDDNGIYTGEVVPMWDSVSKEKAILTLQKKYDLDLQACYSYGDTNGDFTMFKNTGHPCAINPTRELLHRIQEDEELCKRMRVVVERKDVIYNIDINNLHLE
;
A
#
# COMPACT_ATOMS: atom_id res chain seq x y z
N TYR A 1 18.03 9.29 7.11
CA TYR A 1 16.96 8.76 6.24
C TYR A 1 16.54 9.86 5.28
N LYS A 2 16.36 9.56 3.99
CA LYS A 2 16.10 10.54 2.91
C LYS A 2 14.63 10.57 2.48
N PHE A 3 13.70 10.41 3.42
CA PHE A 3 12.27 10.49 3.13
C PHE A 3 11.80 11.94 3.30
N ASP A 4 11.02 12.43 2.33
CA ASP A 4 10.51 13.80 2.32
C ASP A 4 9.20 13.97 3.11
N ASP A 5 8.41 12.90 3.27
CA ASP A 5 7.16 12.92 4.02
C ASP A 5 6.80 11.54 4.58
N PHE A 6 5.89 11.51 5.54
CA PHE A 6 5.32 10.29 6.08
C PHE A 6 3.85 10.49 6.45
N ARG A 7 3.08 9.42 6.40
CA ARG A 7 1.73 9.37 6.94
C ARG A 7 1.62 8.09 7.76
N GLY A 8 1.07 8.21 8.96
CA GLY A 8 0.90 7.07 9.86
C GLY A 8 -0.18 7.35 10.89
N THR A 9 -0.56 6.29 11.59
CA THR A 9 -1.43 6.37 12.76
C THR A 9 -0.83 7.34 13.79
N GLN A 10 -1.65 8.26 14.29
CA GLN A 10 -1.21 9.21 15.32
C GLN A 10 -1.68 8.71 16.69
N TYR A 11 -0.73 8.59 17.61
CA TYR A 11 -1.00 8.29 19.01
C TYR A 11 -1.04 9.60 19.76
N LEU A 12 -2.21 9.96 20.28
CA LEU A 12 -2.42 11.27 20.88
C LEU A 12 -1.73 11.37 22.24
N LYS A 13 -1.29 12.58 22.55
CA LYS A 13 -0.62 12.93 23.80
C LYS A 13 -1.38 14.06 24.47
N ASP A 14 -1.41 14.04 25.79
CA ASP A 14 -1.89 15.18 26.57
C ASP A 14 -0.87 16.33 26.57
N ASP A 15 -1.22 17.43 27.24
CA ASP A 15 -0.36 18.62 27.36
C ASP A 15 0.98 18.35 28.07
N ASN A 16 1.09 17.23 28.80
CA ASN A 16 2.32 16.79 29.46
C ASN A 16 3.16 15.84 28.57
N GLY A 17 2.71 15.56 27.35
CA GLY A 17 3.38 14.67 26.40
C GLY A 17 3.17 13.18 26.69
N ILE A 18 2.21 12.82 27.55
CA ILE A 18 1.90 11.44 27.93
C ILE A 18 0.86 10.88 26.95
N TYR A 19 1.07 9.65 26.47
CA TYR A 19 0.10 8.98 25.60
C TYR A 19 -1.23 8.77 26.31
N THR A 20 -2.32 9.25 25.70
CA THR A 20 -3.67 9.16 26.28
C THR A 20 -4.32 7.78 26.07
N GLY A 21 -3.74 6.96 25.19
CA GLY A 21 -4.35 5.72 24.70
C GLY A 21 -5.32 5.95 23.54
N GLU A 22 -5.60 7.21 23.19
CA GLU A 22 -6.40 7.56 22.01
C GLU A 22 -5.55 7.49 20.74
N VAL A 23 -6.17 7.03 19.67
CA VAL A 23 -5.50 6.75 18.41
C VAL A 23 -6.32 7.35 17.26
N VAL A 24 -5.65 8.08 16.36
CA VAL A 24 -6.20 8.47 15.06
C VAL A 24 -5.66 7.48 14.02
N PRO A 25 -6.44 6.45 13.66
CA PRO A 25 -5.98 5.36 12.81
C PRO A 25 -5.75 5.84 11.37
N MET A 26 -4.79 5.21 10.69
CA MET A 26 -4.47 5.47 9.28
C MET A 26 -4.34 4.19 8.45
N TRP A 27 -4.83 3.05 8.97
CA TRP A 27 -4.65 1.73 8.34
C TRP A 27 -5.77 1.34 7.38
N ASP A 28 -6.93 2.02 7.43
CA ASP A 28 -8.06 1.69 6.56
C ASP A 28 -7.88 2.28 5.15
N SER A 29 -8.62 1.71 4.20
CA SER A 29 -8.57 2.05 2.78
C SER A 29 -8.95 3.51 2.50
N VAL A 30 -9.85 4.10 3.28
CA VAL A 30 -10.32 5.49 3.11
C VAL A 30 -9.26 6.47 3.60
N SER A 31 -8.68 6.20 4.76
CA SER A 31 -7.60 6.99 5.35
C SER A 31 -6.35 6.98 4.47
N LYS A 32 -6.00 5.81 3.91
CA LYS A 32 -4.90 5.68 2.93
C LYS A 32 -5.16 6.43 1.63
N GLU A 33 -6.37 6.34 1.08
CA GLU A 33 -6.74 7.10 -0.13
C GLU A 33 -6.60 8.60 0.10
N LYS A 34 -7.18 9.11 1.19
CA LYS A 34 -7.08 10.53 1.55
C LYS A 34 -5.63 10.97 1.69
N ALA A 35 -4.77 10.13 2.26
CA ALA A 35 -3.36 10.42 2.41
C ALA A 35 -2.63 10.52 1.06
N ILE A 36 -2.89 9.58 0.15
CA ILE A 36 -2.32 9.60 -1.21
C ILE A 36 -2.75 10.85 -1.95
N LEU A 37 -4.05 11.17 -1.96
CA LEU A 37 -4.58 12.36 -2.63
C LEU A 37 -4.02 13.66 -2.02
N THR A 38 -3.77 13.67 -0.70
CA THR A 38 -3.14 14.80 -0.03
C THR A 38 -1.68 14.97 -0.47
N LEU A 39 -0.92 13.87 -0.55
CA LEU A 39 0.47 13.89 -1.02
C LEU A 39 0.56 14.25 -2.50
N GLN A 40 -0.33 13.71 -3.32
CA GLN A 40 -0.45 14.04 -4.74
C GLN A 40 -0.59 15.54 -4.94
N LYS A 41 -1.52 16.19 -4.22
CA LYS A 41 -1.73 17.64 -4.31
C LYS A 41 -0.56 18.44 -3.74
N LYS A 42 0.04 17.99 -2.64
CA LYS A 42 1.15 18.69 -1.97
C LYS A 42 2.39 18.76 -2.87
N TYR A 43 2.67 17.70 -3.61
CA TYR A 43 3.88 17.55 -4.41
C TYR A 43 3.64 17.61 -5.93
N ASP A 44 2.41 17.92 -6.35
CA ASP A 44 1.99 17.97 -7.76
C ASP A 44 2.38 16.69 -8.54
N LEU A 45 2.00 15.54 -7.99
CA LEU A 45 2.39 14.24 -8.52
C LEU A 45 1.39 13.73 -9.55
N ASP A 46 1.92 13.17 -10.64
CA ASP A 46 1.18 12.24 -11.49
C ASP A 46 1.23 10.84 -10.87
N LEU A 47 0.10 10.37 -10.35
CA LEU A 47 0.02 9.04 -9.74
C LEU A 47 0.24 7.92 -10.76
N GLN A 48 0.01 8.14 -12.06
CA GLN A 48 0.28 7.13 -13.08
C GLN A 48 1.79 6.91 -13.29
N ALA A 49 2.62 7.89 -12.99
CA ALA A 49 4.08 7.74 -12.96
C ALA A 49 4.61 7.19 -11.63
N CYS A 50 3.75 7.06 -10.61
CA CYS A 50 4.15 6.65 -9.27
C CYS A 50 4.22 5.13 -9.12
N TYR A 51 5.14 4.71 -8.26
CA TYR A 51 5.29 3.33 -7.78
C TYR A 51 4.67 3.19 -6.39
N SER A 52 4.07 2.04 -6.12
CA SER A 52 3.58 1.71 -4.79
C SER A 52 3.97 0.30 -4.39
N TYR A 53 4.19 0.11 -3.09
CA TYR A 53 4.63 -1.15 -2.52
C TYR A 53 3.80 -1.45 -1.28
N GLY A 54 3.34 -2.69 -1.15
CA GLY A 54 2.54 -3.13 0.00
C GLY A 54 2.34 -4.65 0.01
N ASP A 55 1.76 -5.16 1.07
CA ASP A 55 1.64 -6.60 1.33
C ASP A 55 0.24 -7.02 1.81
N THR A 56 -0.59 -6.06 2.25
CA THR A 56 -1.90 -6.35 2.85
C THR A 56 -3.07 -5.75 2.07
N ASN A 57 -4.29 -6.20 2.40
CA ASN A 57 -5.50 -5.69 1.76
C ASN A 57 -5.74 -4.19 2.00
N GLY A 58 -5.18 -3.60 3.06
CA GLY A 58 -5.24 -2.16 3.29
C GLY A 58 -4.54 -1.35 2.19
N ASP A 59 -3.60 -1.96 1.47
CA ASP A 59 -2.84 -1.30 0.39
C ASP A 59 -3.59 -1.30 -0.96
N PHE A 60 -4.71 -2.03 -1.05
CA PHE A 60 -5.47 -2.17 -2.29
C PHE A 60 -5.84 -0.81 -2.92
N THR A 61 -6.31 0.15 -2.11
CA THR A 61 -6.65 1.48 -2.63
C THR A 61 -5.42 2.24 -3.13
N MET A 62 -4.25 2.03 -2.54
CA MET A 62 -2.99 2.61 -3.03
C MET A 62 -2.60 2.03 -4.38
N PHE A 63 -2.75 0.72 -4.54
CA PHE A 63 -2.48 0.04 -5.80
C PHE A 63 -3.42 0.51 -6.92
N LYS A 64 -4.71 0.72 -6.62
CA LYS A 64 -5.66 1.27 -7.60
C LYS A 64 -5.29 2.65 -8.12
N ASN A 65 -4.72 3.51 -7.26
CA ASN A 65 -4.46 4.90 -7.58
C ASN A 65 -3.13 5.14 -8.32
N THR A 66 -2.14 4.27 -8.14
CA THR A 66 -0.79 4.44 -8.71
C THR A 66 -0.62 3.65 -10.00
N GLY A 67 0.24 4.05 -10.93
CA GLY A 67 0.43 3.34 -12.21
C GLY A 67 1.29 2.08 -12.13
N HIS A 68 2.24 2.03 -11.20
CA HIS A 68 3.20 0.92 -11.08
C HIS A 68 3.16 0.22 -9.70
N PRO A 69 2.08 -0.50 -9.37
CA PRO A 69 1.93 -1.16 -8.09
C PRO A 69 2.73 -2.47 -8.02
N CYS A 70 3.24 -2.75 -6.82
CA CYS A 70 4.01 -3.94 -6.52
C CYS A 70 3.59 -4.52 -5.16
N ALA A 71 2.99 -5.69 -5.19
CA ALA A 71 2.72 -6.49 -4.01
C ALA A 71 4.00 -7.25 -3.61
N ILE A 72 4.48 -7.09 -2.37
CA ILE A 72 5.67 -7.80 -1.85
C ILE A 72 5.21 -8.75 -0.74
N ASN A 73 5.50 -10.05 -0.88
CA ASN A 73 5.06 -11.09 0.06
C ASN A 73 3.57 -10.98 0.43
N PRO A 74 2.65 -10.82 -0.55
CA PRO A 74 1.28 -10.44 -0.25
C PRO A 74 0.48 -11.50 0.50
N THR A 75 -0.52 -11.03 1.26
CA THR A 75 -1.53 -11.92 1.85
C THR A 75 -2.42 -12.55 0.78
N ARG A 76 -2.98 -13.72 1.10
CA ARG A 76 -3.94 -14.41 0.22
C ARG A 76 -5.16 -13.56 -0.12
N GLU A 77 -5.66 -12.79 0.86
CA GLU A 77 -6.78 -11.88 0.67
C GLU A 77 -6.48 -10.77 -0.35
N LEU A 78 -5.28 -10.17 -0.26
CA LEU A 78 -4.86 -9.15 -1.22
C LEU A 78 -4.77 -9.72 -2.64
N LEU A 79 -4.20 -10.91 -2.80
CA LEU A 79 -4.06 -11.57 -4.10
C LEU A 79 -5.42 -11.82 -4.77
N HIS A 80 -6.39 -12.37 -4.02
CA HIS A 80 -7.75 -12.56 -4.54
C HIS A 80 -8.37 -11.23 -4.98
N ARG A 81 -8.26 -10.19 -4.16
CA ARG A 81 -8.85 -8.89 -4.48
C ARG A 81 -8.22 -8.23 -5.71
N ILE A 82 -6.92 -8.45 -5.94
CA ILE A 82 -6.25 -8.01 -7.16
C ILE A 82 -6.76 -8.80 -8.38
N GLN A 83 -6.94 -10.12 -8.25
CA GLN A 83 -7.44 -10.96 -9.35
C GLN A 83 -8.87 -10.60 -9.77
N GLU A 84 -9.70 -10.12 -8.85
CA GLU A 84 -11.06 -9.63 -9.13
C GLU A 84 -11.08 -8.31 -9.92
N ASP A 85 -9.97 -7.59 -10.02
CA ASP A 85 -9.86 -6.31 -10.73
C ASP A 85 -8.97 -6.44 -11.97
N GLU A 86 -9.59 -6.60 -13.14
CA GLU A 86 -8.88 -6.85 -14.40
C GLU A 86 -7.84 -5.76 -14.75
N GLU A 87 -8.17 -4.49 -14.50
CA GLU A 87 -7.29 -3.37 -14.81
C GLU A 87 -6.09 -3.30 -13.87
N LEU A 88 -6.31 -3.55 -12.58
CA LEU A 88 -5.21 -3.62 -11.61
C LEU A 88 -4.33 -4.84 -11.87
N CYS A 89 -4.93 -5.98 -12.17
CA CYS A 89 -4.25 -7.24 -12.44
C CYS A 89 -3.23 -7.11 -13.59
N LYS A 90 -3.60 -6.43 -14.70
CA LYS A 90 -2.73 -6.22 -15.88
C LYS A 90 -1.42 -5.49 -15.57
N ARG A 91 -1.41 -4.63 -14.54
CA ARG A 91 -0.27 -3.76 -14.18
C ARG A 91 0.36 -4.12 -12.84
N MET A 92 -0.21 -5.07 -12.10
CA MET A 92 0.31 -5.51 -10.81
C MET A 92 1.59 -6.33 -10.99
N ARG A 93 2.63 -5.98 -10.23
CA ARG A 93 3.77 -6.88 -10.01
C ARG A 93 3.59 -7.59 -8.68
N VAL A 94 3.76 -8.91 -8.66
CA VAL A 94 3.82 -9.69 -7.42
C VAL A 94 5.23 -10.20 -7.23
N VAL A 95 5.80 -9.88 -6.08
CA VAL A 95 7.16 -10.28 -5.70
C VAL A 95 7.09 -11.09 -4.41
N VAL A 96 7.77 -12.24 -4.40
CA VAL A 96 8.00 -13.00 -3.17
C VAL A 96 9.49 -13.08 -2.92
N GLU A 97 9.92 -12.66 -1.75
CA GLU A 97 11.29 -12.84 -1.27
C GLU A 97 11.35 -14.09 -0.40
N ARG A 98 12.34 -14.94 -0.70
CA ARG A 98 12.67 -16.07 0.16
C ARG A 98 14.18 -16.22 0.26
N LYS A 99 14.71 -15.94 1.45
CA LYS A 99 16.16 -15.91 1.76
C LYS A 99 16.84 -14.79 0.97
N ASP A 100 17.72 -15.12 0.04
CA ASP A 100 18.50 -14.23 -0.79
C ASP A 100 18.00 -14.21 -2.25
N VAL A 101 16.79 -14.75 -2.49
CA VAL A 101 16.21 -14.90 -3.82
C VAL A 101 14.87 -14.16 -3.91
N ILE A 102 14.70 -13.44 -5.03
CA ILE A 102 13.49 -12.69 -5.36
C ILE A 102 12.78 -13.38 -6.52
N TYR A 103 11.53 -13.78 -6.30
CA TYR A 103 10.66 -14.40 -7.29
C TYR A 103 9.64 -13.38 -7.80
N ASN A 104 9.58 -13.20 -9.12
CA ASN A 104 8.49 -12.47 -9.75
C ASN A 104 7.41 -13.48 -10.12
N ILE A 105 6.20 -13.24 -9.65
CA ILE A 105 5.09 -14.16 -9.81
C ILE A 105 4.09 -13.58 -10.81
N ASP A 106 3.67 -14.41 -11.76
CA ASP A 106 2.55 -14.09 -12.63
C ASP A 106 1.24 -14.40 -11.89
N ILE A 107 0.48 -13.35 -11.61
CA ILE A 107 -0.78 -13.43 -10.87
C ILE A 107 -1.86 -14.21 -11.61
N ASN A 108 -1.78 -14.31 -12.94
CA ASN A 108 -2.75 -15.05 -13.76
C ASN A 108 -2.52 -16.56 -13.69
N ASN A 109 -1.31 -16.98 -13.34
CA ASN A 109 -0.90 -18.39 -13.25
C ASN A 109 -0.65 -18.81 -11.79
N LEU A 110 -1.33 -18.16 -10.85
CA LEU A 110 -1.16 -18.39 -9.43
C LEU A 110 -2.01 -19.57 -8.94
N HIS A 111 -1.36 -20.59 -8.39
CA HIS A 111 -2.04 -21.64 -7.62
C HIS A 111 -1.95 -21.31 -6.12
N LEU A 112 -3.09 -21.13 -5.47
CA LEU A 112 -3.20 -20.94 -4.02
C LEU A 112 -3.79 -22.23 -3.42
N GLU A 113 -3.06 -22.87 -2.51
CA GLU A 113 -3.52 -24.00 -1.69
C GLU A 113 -3.74 -23.57 -0.23
#